data_AF-A0A7S3RDA5-F1
#
_entry.id   AF-A0A7S3RDA5-F1
#
_cell.length_a   1.000
_cell.length_b   1.000
_cell.length_c   1.000
_cell.angle_alpha   90.00
_cell.angle_beta   90.00
_cell.angle_gamma   90.00
#
_symmetry.space_group_name_H-M   'P 1'
#
loop_
_entity.id
_entity.type
_entity.pdbx_description
1 polymer ?
#
loop_
_entity_poly.entity_id
_entity_poly.type
_entity_poly.pdbx_seq_one_letter_code
_entity_poly.pdbx_strand_id
1 'polypeptide(L)'
;QDRLQGVSQRRLIHRPRPRSMPAVAMPLRPTRRPLWRGLAVAAAGGSLLSGFSLPAWVAPPARSAASNAGEMPAALDSEGLSRRAGVAALLAVGSVAAVQPEAAHALAGTYNVEPFDRGDAEWGPNGRMKTRPPKPDANPYIAALQKKSWEMEPAIRTRLYLKAADQKFGSLAPRFFVRWNDDPYKFDVLEESNLREANKLGKILIDAQLSDESMEMTVFIYPNKEAQDYVAKNIGAIDFLEVPDELKKNLEVMKANKFGQQPIATAVPAQQ
;
A
#
# COMPACT_ATOMS: atom_id res chain seq x y z
N GLN A 1 42.81 42.30 35.00
CA GLN A 1 42.30 43.59 34.50
C GLN A 1 42.31 43.52 32.97
N ASP A 2 41.20 43.93 32.36
CA ASP A 2 40.97 44.13 30.92
C ASP A 2 40.88 42.92 29.98
N ARG A 3 39.66 42.50 29.67
CA ARG A 3 39.04 42.79 28.35
C ARG A 3 37.66 42.14 28.17
N LEU A 4 36.66 43.01 28.23
CA LEU A 4 35.57 43.20 27.27
C LEU A 4 34.61 42.03 26.96
N GLN A 5 33.44 42.20 27.59
CA GLN A 5 32.16 41.61 27.28
C GLN A 5 31.73 41.91 25.83
N GLY A 6 31.52 40.85 25.04
CA GLY A 6 30.88 40.92 23.72
C GLY A 6 29.36 40.85 23.86
N VAL A 7 28.70 41.99 24.07
CA VAL A 7 27.24 42.11 24.04
C VAL A 7 26.79 42.08 22.58
N SER A 8 26.35 40.91 22.13
CA SER A 8 25.80 40.72 20.78
C SER A 8 24.38 41.30 20.73
N GLN A 9 24.26 42.55 20.25
CA GLN A 9 22.97 43.18 19.99
C GLN A 9 22.22 42.43 18.87
N ARG A 10 21.18 41.69 19.24
CA ARG A 10 20.18 41.18 18.31
C ARG A 10 19.37 42.36 17.76
N ARG A 11 19.64 42.75 16.52
CA ARG A 11 18.77 43.65 15.75
C ARG A 11 17.41 42.97 15.57
N LEU A 12 16.38 43.50 16.24
CA LEU A 12 14.99 43.22 15.88
C LEU A 12 14.75 43.77 14.47
N ILE A 13 14.65 42.87 13.49
CA ILE A 13 14.19 43.22 12.14
C ILE A 13 12.66 43.38 12.25
N HIS A 14 12.21 44.63 12.28
CA HIS A 14 10.80 44.98 12.11
C HIS A 14 10.33 44.50 10.73
N ARG A 15 9.60 43.38 10.68
CA ARG A 15 8.87 42.99 9.47
C ARG A 15 7.66 43.93 9.32
N PRO A 16 7.51 44.63 8.18
CA PRO A 16 6.31 45.43 7.92
C PRO A 16 5.08 44.52 7.83
N ARG A 17 3.99 44.94 8.48
CA ARG A 17 2.68 44.27 8.39
C ARG A 17 2.22 44.25 6.93
N PRO A 18 1.70 43.12 6.40
CA PRO A 18 1.09 43.10 5.09
C PRO A 18 -0.14 44.01 5.08
N ARG A 19 -0.19 44.92 4.09
CA ARG A 19 -1.36 45.73 3.76
C ARG A 19 -2.55 44.80 3.51
N SER A 20 -3.63 44.98 4.26
CA SER A 20 -4.94 44.44 3.95
C SER A 20 -5.37 44.92 2.56
N MET A 21 -5.50 43.99 1.61
CA MET A 21 -6.11 44.29 0.31
C MET A 21 -7.63 44.42 0.49
N PRO A 22 -8.27 45.40 -0.16
CA PRO A 22 -9.73 45.53 -0.15
C PRO A 22 -10.36 44.35 -0.88
N ALA A 23 -11.46 43.84 -0.31
CA ALA A 23 -12.28 42.79 -0.88
C ALA A 23 -12.78 43.20 -2.28
N VAL A 24 -12.24 42.54 -3.32
CA VAL A 24 -12.78 42.61 -4.67
C VAL A 24 -14.05 41.75 -4.69
N ALA A 25 -15.20 42.41 -4.68
CA ALA A 25 -16.49 41.77 -4.91
C ALA A 25 -16.49 41.16 -6.33
N MET A 26 -16.40 39.83 -6.41
CA MET A 26 -16.59 39.13 -7.67
C MET A 26 -18.08 39.11 -8.05
N PRO A 27 -18.43 39.44 -9.30
CA PRO A 27 -19.80 39.32 -9.79
C PRO A 27 -20.20 37.84 -9.89
N LEU A 28 -21.33 37.52 -9.27
CA LEU A 28 -22.02 36.24 -9.35
C LEU A 28 -22.21 35.84 -10.82
N ARG A 29 -21.57 34.75 -11.25
CA ARG A 29 -21.85 34.13 -12.55
C ARG A 29 -23.21 33.43 -12.49
N PRO A 30 -24.11 33.67 -13.46
CA PRO A 30 -25.40 32.98 -13.51
C PRO A 30 -25.21 31.49 -13.82
N THR A 31 -25.70 30.65 -12.92
CA THR A 31 -25.83 29.20 -13.07
C THR A 31 -26.79 28.88 -14.23
N ARG A 32 -26.27 28.40 -15.36
CA ARG A 32 -27.08 27.73 -16.38
C ARG A 32 -27.29 26.28 -15.96
N ARG A 33 -28.45 25.99 -15.40
CA ARG A 33 -28.97 24.62 -15.25
C ARG A 33 -29.46 24.11 -16.61
N PRO A 34 -29.01 22.95 -17.10
CA PRO A 34 -29.67 22.31 -18.22
C PRO A 34 -30.98 21.65 -17.75
N LEU A 35 -32.10 22.26 -18.15
CA LEU A 35 -33.42 21.66 -18.21
C LEU A 35 -33.39 20.48 -19.17
N TRP A 36 -33.36 19.25 -18.65
CA TRP A 36 -33.79 18.08 -19.43
C TRP A 36 -35.12 17.59 -18.90
N ARG A 37 -36.15 18.01 -19.64
CA ARG A 37 -37.47 17.37 -19.73
C ARG A 37 -37.22 15.89 -20.03
N GLY A 38 -37.78 14.94 -19.28
CA GLY A 38 -39.21 14.69 -19.27
C GLY A 38 -39.61 14.02 -20.58
N LEU A 39 -39.37 12.71 -20.70
CA LEU A 39 -40.01 11.89 -21.73
C LEU A 39 -40.33 10.51 -21.13
N ALA A 40 -41.54 10.41 -20.60
CA ALA A 40 -42.22 9.15 -20.35
C ALA A 40 -42.96 8.78 -21.65
N VAL A 41 -42.69 7.61 -22.23
CA VAL A 41 -43.52 7.03 -23.28
C VAL A 41 -43.66 5.52 -23.06
N ALA A 42 -44.91 5.17 -22.74
CA ALA A 42 -45.68 3.99 -23.13
C ALA A 42 -45.12 2.58 -22.95
N ALA A 43 -45.74 1.88 -22.00
CA ALA A 43 -45.99 0.45 -22.06
C ALA A 43 -47.05 0.12 -23.13
N ALA A 44 -46.74 -0.85 -24.00
CA ALA A 44 -47.62 -1.77 -24.74
C ALA A 44 -46.68 -2.44 -25.76
N GLY A 45 -46.42 -3.75 -25.80
CA GLY A 45 -47.32 -4.89 -25.74
C GLY A 45 -46.95 -5.78 -26.94
N GLY A 46 -46.96 -7.10 -26.78
CA GLY A 46 -46.98 -8.03 -27.93
C GLY A 46 -45.74 -8.92 -28.13
N SER A 47 -45.88 -10.16 -27.65
CA SER A 47 -45.44 -11.45 -28.19
C SER A 47 -44.53 -11.49 -29.42
N LEU A 48 -43.51 -12.37 -29.39
CA LEU A 48 -43.55 -13.69 -30.04
C LEU A 48 -42.16 -14.36 -30.03
N LEU A 49 -42.17 -15.60 -29.56
CA LEU A 49 -41.27 -16.72 -29.84
C LEU A 49 -40.32 -16.52 -31.03
N SER A 50 -39.01 -16.60 -30.77
CA SER A 50 -38.04 -17.18 -31.71
C SER A 50 -36.78 -17.62 -30.95
N GLY A 51 -36.44 -18.90 -31.14
CA GLY A 51 -35.47 -19.62 -30.35
C GLY A 51 -34.05 -19.08 -30.45
N PHE A 52 -33.41 -18.95 -29.29
CA PHE A 52 -31.96 -18.90 -29.21
C PHE A 52 -31.42 -20.32 -29.01
N SER A 53 -30.82 -20.81 -30.09
CA SER A 53 -29.87 -21.91 -30.11
C SER A 53 -28.79 -21.66 -29.05
N LEU A 54 -28.63 -22.60 -28.12
CA LEU A 54 -27.49 -22.66 -27.22
C LEU A 54 -26.22 -22.91 -28.04
N PRO A 55 -25.14 -22.14 -27.89
CA PRO A 55 -23.85 -22.57 -28.40
C PRO A 55 -23.42 -23.81 -27.61
N ALA A 56 -23.30 -24.93 -28.32
CA ALA A 56 -22.67 -26.14 -27.84
C ALA A 56 -21.30 -25.78 -27.26
N TRP A 57 -21.13 -26.07 -25.97
CA TRP A 57 -19.82 -26.03 -25.32
C TRP A 57 -18.93 -27.07 -26.02
N VAL A 58 -18.04 -26.57 -26.86
CA VAL A 58 -16.92 -27.33 -27.40
C VAL A 58 -15.98 -27.63 -26.23
N ALA A 59 -15.95 -28.90 -25.86
CA ALA A 59 -14.98 -29.43 -24.90
C ALA A 59 -13.55 -29.16 -25.39
N PRO A 60 -12.62 -28.73 -24.52
CA PRO A 60 -11.22 -28.65 -24.89
C PRO A 60 -10.65 -30.07 -25.14
N PRO A 61 -9.80 -30.27 -26.16
CA PRO A 61 -9.13 -31.55 -26.37
C PRO A 61 -8.18 -31.85 -25.21
N ALA A 62 -8.24 -33.10 -24.75
CA ALA A 62 -7.32 -33.68 -23.78
C ALA A 62 -5.87 -33.44 -24.23
N ARG A 63 -5.11 -32.68 -23.42
CA ARG A 63 -3.67 -32.57 -23.56
C ARG A 63 -3.06 -33.88 -23.08
N SER A 64 -2.56 -34.66 -24.04
CA SER A 64 -1.73 -35.83 -23.81
C SER A 64 -0.56 -35.48 -22.89
N ALA A 65 -0.55 -36.11 -21.71
CA ALA A 65 0.61 -36.17 -20.86
C ALA A 65 1.68 -37.01 -21.56
N ALA A 66 2.67 -36.33 -22.15
CA ALA A 66 3.91 -36.98 -22.56
C ALA A 66 4.73 -37.25 -21.28
N SER A 67 4.83 -38.54 -21.00
CA SER A 67 5.73 -39.17 -20.04
C SER A 67 7.18 -38.75 -20.26
N ASN A 68 7.76 -38.03 -19.31
CA ASN A 68 9.19 -38.16 -19.03
C ASN A 68 9.32 -39.00 -17.75
N ALA A 69 9.52 -40.30 -17.98
CA ALA A 69 10.03 -41.22 -17.01
C ALA A 69 11.52 -40.91 -16.77
N GLY A 70 11.93 -40.85 -15.51
CA GLY A 70 13.30 -40.60 -15.10
C GLY A 70 13.44 -40.68 -13.58
N GLU A 71 13.34 -41.92 -13.08
CA GLU A 71 13.98 -42.43 -11.86
C GLU A 71 13.80 -41.66 -10.53
N MET A 72 12.88 -42.18 -9.70
CA MET A 72 13.04 -42.21 -8.25
C MET A 72 13.71 -43.53 -7.83
N PRO A 73 14.66 -43.49 -6.88
CA PRO A 73 14.93 -44.64 -6.03
C PRO A 73 14.30 -44.50 -4.63
N ALA A 74 13.67 -45.61 -4.23
CA ALA A 74 13.51 -46.14 -2.87
C ALA A 74 12.78 -45.28 -1.82
N ALA A 75 11.51 -45.57 -1.53
CA ALA A 75 11.05 -46.63 -0.62
C ALA A 75 11.53 -46.42 0.82
N LEU A 76 10.61 -45.96 1.68
CA LEU A 76 10.51 -46.41 3.07
C LEU A 76 9.06 -46.31 3.52
N ASP A 77 8.53 -47.48 3.81
CA ASP A 77 7.20 -47.77 4.32
C ASP A 77 6.97 -47.17 5.71
N SER A 78 5.73 -46.79 6.00
CA SER A 78 5.07 -47.11 7.27
C SER A 78 3.60 -46.69 7.22
N GLU A 79 2.77 -47.65 6.81
CA GLU A 79 1.37 -47.68 7.18
C GLU A 79 1.20 -47.79 8.70
N GLY A 80 0.09 -47.23 9.18
CA GLY A 80 -0.73 -47.94 10.17
C GLY A 80 -0.77 -47.33 11.57
N LEU A 81 -1.94 -46.76 11.89
CA LEU A 81 -2.78 -47.04 13.08
C LEU A 81 -3.62 -45.77 13.37
N SER A 82 -4.87 -45.70 12.91
CA SER A 82 -6.05 -46.14 13.67
C SER A 82 -5.97 -45.81 15.17
N ARG A 83 -6.80 -44.86 15.65
CA ARG A 83 -7.92 -45.15 16.58
C ARG A 83 -8.61 -43.88 17.11
N ARG A 84 -9.94 -43.94 17.08
CA ARG A 84 -10.90 -43.15 17.86
C ARG A 84 -10.68 -43.35 19.37
N ALA A 85 -10.86 -42.27 20.14
CA ALA A 85 -11.32 -42.15 21.55
C ALA A 85 -10.87 -40.75 22.03
N GLY A 86 -11.67 -39.82 22.55
CA GLY A 86 -12.80 -39.99 23.46
C GLY A 86 -12.28 -40.29 24.86
N VAL A 87 -12.44 -39.34 25.79
CA VAL A 87 -12.50 -39.47 27.27
C VAL A 87 -11.51 -38.57 28.05
N ALA A 88 -12.14 -37.78 28.93
CA ALA A 88 -11.76 -37.31 30.26
C ALA A 88 -10.48 -36.50 30.52
N ALA A 89 -10.74 -35.30 31.04
CA ALA A 89 -10.22 -34.74 32.29
C ALA A 89 -9.19 -35.57 33.06
N LEU A 90 -8.05 -34.93 33.37
CA LEU A 90 -7.38 -35.16 34.64
C LEU A 90 -6.78 -33.84 35.14
N LEU A 91 -7.33 -33.37 36.28
CA LEU A 91 -6.69 -32.46 37.20
C LEU A 91 -5.35 -33.07 37.65
N ALA A 92 -4.27 -32.31 37.51
CA ALA A 92 -3.03 -32.56 38.23
C ALA A 92 -2.53 -31.23 38.81
N VAL A 93 -2.97 -30.97 40.04
CA VAL A 93 -2.29 -30.13 41.01
C VAL A 93 -0.93 -30.79 41.28
N GLY A 94 0.17 -30.04 41.16
CA GLY A 94 1.50 -30.60 41.35
C GLY A 94 2.61 -29.58 41.42
N SER A 95 2.79 -29.02 42.62
CA SER A 95 4.08 -28.63 43.23
C SER A 95 4.97 -27.60 42.53
N VAL A 96 4.96 -26.42 43.14
CA VAL A 96 6.03 -25.41 43.16
C VAL A 96 7.37 -26.09 43.48
N ALA A 97 8.27 -26.14 42.51
CA ALA A 97 9.70 -26.33 42.74
C ALA A 97 10.37 -24.97 42.52
N ALA A 98 10.79 -24.36 43.63
CA ALA A 98 11.61 -23.17 43.63
C ALA A 98 12.97 -23.50 42.98
N VAL A 99 13.13 -23.13 41.71
CA VAL A 99 14.43 -23.15 41.03
C VAL A 99 15.17 -21.88 41.45
N GLN A 100 16.34 -22.09 42.05
CA GLN A 100 17.28 -21.07 42.50
C GLN A 100 17.68 -20.14 41.33
N PRO A 101 17.70 -18.80 41.53
CA PRO A 101 18.20 -17.86 40.54
C PRO A 101 19.66 -17.48 40.83
N GLU A 102 20.60 -18.43 40.77
CA GLU A 102 22.03 -18.07 40.86
C GLU A 102 22.87 -18.96 39.93
N ALA A 103 23.07 -18.47 38.71
CA ALA A 103 24.29 -18.64 37.88
C ALA A 103 23.95 -18.51 36.38
N ALA A 104 23.65 -17.30 35.93
CA ALA A 104 23.69 -16.96 34.51
C ALA A 104 24.20 -15.52 34.30
N HIS A 105 25.31 -15.19 34.97
CA HIS A 105 26.08 -13.96 34.73
C HIS A 105 27.42 -14.31 34.07
N ALA A 106 27.40 -14.84 32.85
CA ALA A 106 28.62 -14.96 32.04
C ALA A 106 28.30 -15.21 30.56
N LEU A 107 27.64 -14.25 29.91
CA LEU A 107 27.76 -13.90 28.48
C LEU A 107 26.69 -12.86 28.13
N ALA A 108 26.57 -11.81 28.94
CA ALA A 108 25.95 -10.56 28.51
C ALA A 108 26.97 -9.85 27.60
N GLY A 109 27.25 -10.43 26.44
CA GLY A 109 27.62 -9.62 25.30
C GLY A 109 26.49 -8.62 25.15
N THR A 110 26.77 -7.36 25.40
CA THR A 110 25.84 -6.27 25.14
C THR A 110 25.60 -6.23 23.64
N TYR A 111 24.72 -7.09 23.15
CA TYR A 111 23.98 -6.80 21.95
C TYR A 111 23.23 -5.51 22.31
N ASN A 112 23.77 -4.37 21.88
CA ASN A 112 22.94 -3.20 21.64
C ASN A 112 21.94 -3.64 20.56
N VAL A 113 20.93 -4.38 20.99
CA VAL A 113 19.67 -4.46 20.29
C VAL A 113 19.15 -3.04 20.42
N GLU A 114 19.49 -2.20 19.45
CA GLU A 114 18.76 -0.95 19.27
C GLU A 114 17.29 -1.32 19.40
N PRO A 115 16.50 -0.60 20.24
CA PRO A 115 15.11 -0.93 20.44
C PRO A 115 14.52 -1.15 19.07
N PHE A 116 13.94 -2.34 18.87
CA PHE A 116 13.33 -2.73 17.60
C PHE A 116 12.28 -1.67 17.32
N ASP A 117 12.69 -0.67 16.56
CA ASP A 117 11.92 0.50 16.24
C ASP A 117 10.91 -0.02 15.24
N ARG A 118 9.82 -0.54 15.82
CA ARG A 118 8.58 -0.85 15.15
C ARG A 118 8.20 0.46 14.48
N GLY A 119 8.65 0.64 13.24
CA GLY A 119 8.40 1.79 12.38
C GLY A 119 6.91 1.97 12.03
N ASP A 120 6.05 1.40 12.86
CA ASP A 120 4.64 1.54 13.01
C ASP A 120 4.41 2.98 13.51
N ALA A 121 4.13 3.88 12.57
CA ALA A 121 3.45 5.16 12.81
C ALA A 121 4.26 6.39 13.23
N GLU A 122 5.52 6.53 12.84
CA GLU A 122 6.10 7.88 12.65
C GLU A 122 5.68 8.50 11.30
N TRP A 123 4.37 8.55 11.08
CA TRP A 123 3.70 9.52 10.20
C TRP A 123 3.03 10.64 11.01
N GLY A 124 3.41 10.78 12.29
CA GLY A 124 3.15 11.99 13.05
C GLY A 124 3.95 13.17 12.49
N PRO A 125 3.55 14.42 12.77
CA PRO A 125 4.19 15.63 12.24
C PRO A 125 5.70 15.76 12.50
N ASN A 126 6.26 14.90 13.36
CA ASN A 126 7.67 14.92 13.77
C ASN A 126 8.47 13.67 13.36
N GLY A 127 7.80 12.68 12.74
CA GLY A 127 8.41 11.39 12.43
C GLY A 127 9.26 11.44 11.16
N ARG A 128 10.57 11.19 11.28
CA ARG A 128 11.46 11.19 10.11
C ARG A 128 11.43 9.82 9.45
N MET A 129 10.98 9.78 8.20
CA MET A 129 10.98 8.55 7.41
C MET A 129 12.41 7.99 7.29
N LYS A 130 12.60 6.74 7.72
CA LYS A 130 13.86 6.03 7.56
C LYS A 130 14.09 5.71 6.07
N THR A 131 15.07 6.38 5.47
CA THR A 131 15.44 6.19 4.05
C THR A 131 16.64 5.27 3.86
N ARG A 132 17.18 4.72 4.94
CA ARG A 132 18.36 3.84 4.94
C ARG A 132 17.99 2.43 5.37
N PRO A 133 18.49 1.39 4.66
CA PRO A 133 18.29 0.02 5.06
C PRO A 133 18.90 -0.26 6.43
N PRO A 134 18.31 -1.17 7.23
CA PRO A 134 18.94 -1.64 8.45
C PRO A 134 20.27 -2.35 8.15
N LYS A 135 21.15 -2.39 9.14
CA LYS A 135 22.41 -3.13 9.03
C LYS A 135 22.08 -4.63 8.92
N PRO A 136 22.72 -5.38 8.00
CA PRO A 136 22.46 -6.80 7.85
C PRO A 136 22.81 -7.56 9.13
N ASP A 137 21.93 -8.45 9.53
CA ASP A 137 22.17 -9.38 10.64
C ASP A 137 23.30 -10.37 10.29
N ALA A 138 24.01 -10.87 11.30
CA ALA A 138 25.05 -11.89 11.11
C ALA A 138 24.46 -13.23 10.65
N ASN A 139 23.20 -13.53 10.99
CA ASN A 139 22.50 -14.71 10.54
C ASN A 139 22.01 -14.53 9.08
N PRO A 140 22.43 -15.38 8.13
CA PRO A 140 22.07 -15.24 6.72
C PRO A 140 20.56 -15.35 6.47
N TYR A 141 19.83 -16.12 7.28
CA TYR A 141 18.38 -16.23 7.16
C TYR A 141 17.67 -14.92 7.53
N ILE A 142 18.09 -14.30 8.63
CA ILE A 142 17.54 -13.01 9.09
C ILE A 142 17.90 -11.91 8.09
N ALA A 143 19.13 -11.89 7.59
CA ALA A 143 19.57 -10.92 6.57
C ALA A 143 18.72 -11.03 5.28
N ALA A 144 18.35 -12.24 4.86
CA ALA A 144 17.47 -12.44 3.70
C ALA A 144 16.05 -11.88 3.94
N LEU A 145 15.50 -12.07 5.14
CA LEU A 145 14.22 -11.48 5.53
C LEU A 145 14.27 -9.95 5.59
N GLN A 146 15.35 -9.39 6.16
CA GLN A 146 15.56 -7.94 6.20
C GLN A 146 15.67 -7.35 4.79
N LYS A 147 16.38 -8.02 3.89
CA LYS A 147 16.47 -7.61 2.48
C LYS A 147 15.09 -7.56 1.83
N LYS A 148 14.31 -8.64 1.94
CA LYS A 148 12.96 -8.70 1.36
C LYS A 148 12.04 -7.64 1.99
N SER A 149 12.10 -7.45 3.29
CA SER A 149 11.36 -6.41 4.00
C SER A 149 11.70 -5.03 3.43
N TRP A 150 13.00 -4.74 3.24
CA TRP A 150 13.47 -3.47 2.70
C TRP A 150 13.02 -3.24 1.25
N GLU A 151 13.09 -4.26 0.40
CA GLU A 151 12.62 -4.18 -0.99
C GLU A 151 11.12 -3.87 -1.10
N MET A 152 10.33 -4.32 -0.11
CA MET A 152 8.89 -4.06 -0.04
C MET A 152 8.53 -2.70 0.57
N GLU A 153 9.44 -2.05 1.32
CA GLU A 153 9.16 -0.79 2.00
C GLU A 153 8.57 0.29 1.07
N PRO A 154 9.09 0.57 -0.14
CA PRO A 154 8.50 1.62 -0.99
C PRO A 154 7.02 1.38 -1.32
N ALA A 155 6.64 0.12 -1.54
CA ALA A 155 5.25 -0.25 -1.78
C ALA A 155 4.41 -0.09 -0.51
N ILE A 156 4.89 -0.61 0.64
CA ILE A 156 4.25 -0.49 1.95
C ILE A 156 3.98 0.99 2.30
N ARG A 157 4.97 1.85 2.10
CA ARG A 157 4.87 3.29 2.40
C ARG A 157 3.88 4.01 1.50
N THR A 158 3.83 3.65 0.22
CA THR A 158 2.84 4.16 -0.72
C THR A 158 1.43 3.73 -0.28
N ARG A 159 1.25 2.47 0.13
CA ARG A 159 -0.05 1.98 0.63
C ARG A 159 -0.51 2.70 1.90
N LEU A 160 0.40 2.93 2.84
CA LEU A 160 0.09 3.68 4.06
C LEU A 160 -0.36 5.11 3.73
N TYR A 161 0.28 5.75 2.76
CA TYR A 161 -0.15 7.07 2.27
C TYR A 161 -1.56 7.02 1.66
N LEU A 162 -1.83 6.05 0.78
CA LEU A 162 -3.16 5.89 0.17
C LEU A 162 -4.25 5.65 1.21
N LYS A 163 -3.97 4.81 2.22
CA LYS A 163 -4.89 4.58 3.35
C LYS A 163 -5.15 5.85 4.17
N ALA A 164 -4.12 6.65 4.42
CA ALA A 164 -4.28 7.93 5.10
C ALA A 164 -5.04 8.96 4.23
N ALA A 165 -4.87 8.92 2.90
CA ALA A 165 -5.62 9.74 1.97
C ALA A 165 -7.10 9.34 1.92
N ASP A 166 -7.40 8.04 1.91
CA ASP A 166 -8.76 7.50 1.94
C ASP A 166 -9.57 8.00 3.14
N GLN A 167 -8.93 8.04 4.32
CA GLN A 167 -9.56 8.59 5.53
C GLN A 167 -9.94 10.07 5.40
N LYS A 168 -9.24 10.87 4.59
CA LYS A 168 -9.56 12.29 4.35
C LYS A 168 -10.77 12.47 3.44
N PHE A 169 -11.03 11.49 2.57
CA PHE A 169 -12.08 11.55 1.57
C PHE A 169 -13.49 11.31 2.13
N GLY A 170 -13.58 10.70 3.32
CA GLY A 170 -14.82 10.51 4.06
C GLY A 170 -15.65 9.29 3.61
N SER A 171 -16.38 8.71 4.56
CA SER A 171 -16.96 7.35 4.50
C SER A 171 -18.26 7.18 3.68
N LEU A 172 -18.70 8.17 2.90
CA LEU A 172 -20.07 8.12 2.34
C LEU A 172 -20.23 7.12 1.18
N ALA A 173 -19.16 6.82 0.44
CA ALA A 173 -19.20 5.83 -0.65
C ALA A 173 -17.82 5.14 -0.76
N PRO A 174 -17.78 3.84 -1.11
CA PRO A 174 -16.52 3.13 -1.33
C PRO A 174 -15.79 3.74 -2.54
N ARG A 175 -14.49 4.03 -2.34
CA ARG A 175 -13.62 4.61 -3.34
C ARG A 175 -12.46 3.68 -3.63
N PHE A 176 -12.00 3.70 -4.87
CA PHE A 176 -10.94 2.83 -5.34
C PHE A 176 -9.87 3.67 -6.04
N PHE A 177 -8.61 3.34 -5.76
CA PHE A 177 -7.46 4.02 -6.35
C PHE A 177 -7.00 3.27 -7.60
N VAL A 178 -6.78 4.00 -8.69
CA VAL A 178 -6.24 3.46 -9.94
C VAL A 178 -4.94 4.18 -10.27
N ARG A 179 -3.81 3.46 -10.19
CA ARG A 179 -2.47 3.97 -10.50
C ARG A 179 -2.32 4.25 -12.00
N TRP A 180 -1.73 5.39 -12.32
CA TRP A 180 -1.36 5.76 -13.68
C TRP A 180 -0.24 4.87 -14.21
N ASN A 181 -0.29 4.53 -15.49
CA ASN A 181 0.76 3.72 -16.12
C ASN A 181 2.05 4.53 -16.33
N ASP A 182 1.92 5.80 -16.73
CA ASP A 182 3.06 6.67 -17.05
C ASP A 182 3.73 7.24 -15.79
N ASP A 183 2.99 7.37 -14.68
CA ASP A 183 3.48 7.94 -13.42
C ASP A 183 3.05 7.09 -12.22
N PRO A 184 3.96 6.37 -11.56
CA PRO A 184 3.62 5.49 -10.45
C PRO A 184 3.19 6.23 -9.18
N TYR A 185 3.28 7.56 -9.14
CA TYR A 185 2.95 8.41 -8.00
C TYR A 185 1.65 9.19 -8.19
N LYS A 186 0.90 8.92 -9.27
CA LYS A 186 -0.41 9.50 -9.56
C LYS A 186 -1.50 8.44 -9.58
N PHE A 187 -2.63 8.79 -8.99
CA PHE A 187 -3.75 7.89 -8.80
C PHE A 187 -5.05 8.62 -9.14
N ASP A 188 -5.89 7.96 -9.94
CA ASP A 188 -7.29 8.34 -10.10
C ASP A 188 -8.13 7.73 -8.99
N VAL A 189 -9.12 8.47 -8.52
CA VAL A 189 -10.10 8.00 -7.54
C VAL A 189 -11.41 7.71 -8.26
N LEU A 190 -11.82 6.44 -8.28
CA LEU A 190 -13.06 5.97 -8.89
C LEU A 190 -14.07 5.51 -7.85
N GLU A 191 -15.35 5.73 -8.14
CA GLU A 191 -16.48 5.12 -7.43
C GLU A 191 -16.64 3.65 -7.87
N GLU A 192 -17.35 2.86 -7.06
CA GLU A 192 -17.61 1.45 -7.37
C GLU A 192 -18.28 1.24 -8.74
N SER A 193 -19.24 2.10 -9.12
CA SER A 193 -19.92 2.02 -10.43
C SER A 193 -18.94 2.18 -11.59
N ASN A 194 -18.09 3.20 -11.50
CA ASN A 194 -17.12 3.55 -12.52
C ASN A 194 -16.02 2.49 -12.62
N LEU A 195 -15.58 1.97 -11.46
CA LEU A 195 -14.63 0.87 -11.39
C LEU A 195 -15.19 -0.40 -12.04
N ARG A 196 -16.43 -0.78 -11.72
CA ARG A 196 -17.08 -1.97 -12.29
C ARG A 196 -17.20 -1.87 -13.81
N GLU A 197 -17.56 -0.70 -14.33
CA GLU A 197 -17.62 -0.45 -15.76
C GLU A 197 -16.24 -0.54 -16.41
N ALA A 198 -15.23 0.13 -15.85
CA ALA A 198 -13.86 0.08 -16.35
C ALA A 198 -13.28 -1.34 -16.32
N ASN A 199 -13.57 -2.12 -15.28
CA ASN A 199 -13.13 -3.51 -15.15
C ASN A 199 -13.82 -4.42 -16.18
N LYS A 200 -15.13 -4.26 -16.39
CA LYS A 200 -15.89 -5.00 -17.41
C LYS A 200 -15.33 -4.76 -18.82
N LEU A 201 -14.83 -3.55 -19.07
CA LEU A 201 -14.20 -3.17 -20.34
C LEU A 201 -12.71 -3.55 -20.44
N GLY A 202 -12.14 -4.17 -19.40
CA GLY A 202 -10.73 -4.53 -19.34
C GLY A 202 -9.78 -3.33 -19.36
N LYS A 203 -10.23 -2.16 -18.89
CA LYS A 203 -9.45 -0.92 -18.88
C LYS A 203 -8.63 -0.73 -17.61
N ILE A 204 -8.84 -1.57 -16.60
CA ILE A 204 -8.08 -1.56 -15.35
C ILE A 204 -7.73 -2.99 -14.97
N LEU A 205 -6.58 -3.16 -14.32
CA LEU A 205 -6.10 -4.43 -13.78
C LEU A 205 -5.82 -4.29 -12.29
N ILE A 206 -5.78 -5.38 -11.54
CA ILE A 206 -5.34 -5.35 -10.14
C ILE A 206 -3.83 -5.12 -10.11
N ASP A 207 -3.40 -4.14 -9.32
CA ASP A 207 -1.99 -3.87 -9.11
C ASP A 207 -1.42 -4.81 -8.06
N ALA A 208 -0.73 -5.86 -8.50
CA ALA A 208 -0.14 -6.85 -7.60
C ALA A 208 0.95 -6.29 -6.67
N GLN A 209 1.54 -5.13 -6.98
CA GLN A 209 2.59 -4.52 -6.15
C GLN A 209 1.99 -3.75 -4.97
N LEU A 210 0.88 -3.05 -5.22
CA LEU A 210 0.24 -2.18 -4.23
C LEU A 210 -0.97 -2.81 -3.54
N SER A 211 -1.62 -3.80 -4.16
CA SER A 211 -2.71 -4.53 -3.53
C SER A 211 -2.18 -5.48 -2.47
N ASP A 212 -2.84 -5.50 -1.32
CA ASP A 212 -2.51 -6.41 -0.22
C ASP A 212 -3.80 -6.79 0.51
N GLU A 213 -4.08 -8.09 0.54
CA GLU A 213 -5.24 -8.65 1.24
C GLU A 213 -5.18 -8.33 2.74
N SER A 214 -3.98 -8.24 3.33
CA SER A 214 -3.79 -7.95 4.75
C SER A 214 -4.11 -6.50 5.13
N MET A 215 -4.04 -5.56 4.18
CA MET A 215 -4.28 -4.14 4.43
C MET A 215 -5.70 -3.69 4.05
N GLU A 216 -6.55 -4.63 3.61
CA GLU A 216 -7.94 -4.38 3.16
C GLU A 216 -8.04 -3.33 2.05
N MET A 217 -6.97 -3.15 1.26
CA MET A 217 -6.93 -2.16 0.19
C MET A 217 -6.51 -2.81 -1.12
N THR A 218 -7.41 -2.78 -2.10
CA THR A 218 -7.14 -3.19 -3.48
C THR A 218 -6.85 -1.96 -4.31
N VAL A 219 -5.67 -1.92 -4.93
CA VAL A 219 -5.26 -0.85 -5.83
C VAL A 219 -5.29 -1.40 -7.25
N PHE A 220 -5.80 -0.61 -8.18
CA PHE A 220 -5.84 -0.96 -9.60
C PHE A 220 -4.76 -0.21 -10.36
N ILE A 221 -4.46 -0.65 -11.58
CA ILE A 221 -3.52 0.00 -12.49
C ILE A 221 -4.10 0.03 -13.90
N TYR A 222 -3.87 1.13 -14.62
CA TYR A 222 -4.16 1.19 -16.04
C TYR A 222 -3.12 0.36 -16.81
N PRO A 223 -3.52 -0.58 -17.68
CA PRO A 223 -2.57 -1.39 -18.43
C PRO A 223 -1.78 -0.58 -19.47
N ASN A 224 -2.35 0.51 -19.96
CA ASN A 224 -1.74 1.41 -20.93
C ASN A 224 -2.40 2.80 -20.88
N LYS A 225 -1.78 3.77 -21.55
CA LYS A 225 -2.26 5.15 -21.63
C LYS A 225 -3.62 5.28 -22.33
N GLU A 226 -3.89 4.45 -23.33
CA GLU A 226 -5.18 4.46 -24.04
C GLU A 226 -6.35 4.09 -23.12
N ALA A 227 -6.14 3.14 -22.21
CA ALA A 227 -7.15 2.77 -21.21
C ALA A 227 -7.38 3.91 -20.20
N GLN A 228 -6.31 4.56 -19.76
CA GLN A 228 -6.40 5.75 -18.91
C GLN A 228 -7.19 6.87 -19.59
N ASP A 229 -6.83 7.23 -20.83
CA ASP A 229 -7.51 8.27 -21.61
C ASP A 229 -9.00 7.92 -21.85
N TYR A 230 -9.30 6.64 -22.06
CA TYR A 230 -10.67 6.17 -22.22
C TYR A 230 -11.49 6.36 -20.94
N VAL A 231 -10.95 5.95 -19.78
CA VAL A 231 -11.63 6.10 -18.49
C VAL A 231 -11.81 7.58 -18.15
N ALA A 232 -10.80 8.41 -18.36
CA ALA A 232 -10.89 9.86 -18.13
C ALA A 232 -11.95 10.55 -19.00
N LYS A 233 -12.13 10.11 -20.25
CA LYS A 233 -13.10 10.73 -21.19
C LYS A 233 -14.52 10.20 -21.06
N ASN A 234 -14.71 8.90 -20.83
CA ASN A 234 -16.03 8.26 -20.95
C ASN A 234 -16.68 7.95 -19.59
N ILE A 235 -15.88 7.54 -18.60
CA ILE A 235 -16.38 7.10 -17.30
C ILE A 235 -16.26 8.23 -16.27
N GLY A 236 -15.12 8.93 -16.29
CA GLY A 236 -14.79 10.01 -15.37
C GLY A 236 -14.18 9.50 -14.05
N ALA A 237 -13.13 10.20 -13.61
CA ALA A 237 -12.60 10.09 -12.25
C ALA A 237 -13.25 11.14 -11.35
N ILE A 238 -13.49 10.79 -10.09
CA ILE A 238 -14.08 11.72 -9.10
C ILE A 238 -13.05 12.74 -8.68
N ASP A 239 -11.83 12.26 -8.42
CA ASP A 239 -10.72 13.07 -7.95
C ASP A 239 -9.39 12.45 -8.39
N PHE A 240 -8.32 13.23 -8.19
CA PHE A 240 -6.95 12.86 -8.49
C PHE A 240 -6.11 12.99 -7.22
N LEU A 241 -5.30 11.97 -6.96
CA LEU A 241 -4.38 11.96 -5.83
C LEU A 241 -2.95 11.86 -6.35
N GLU A 242 -2.12 12.81 -5.94
CA GLU A 242 -0.69 12.81 -6.21
C GLU A 242 0.08 12.62 -4.91
N VAL A 243 1.11 11.78 -4.94
CA VAL A 243 2.01 11.59 -3.79
C VAL A 243 2.83 12.86 -3.57
N PRO A 244 2.96 13.38 -2.33
CA PRO A 244 3.76 14.57 -2.06
C PRO A 244 5.22 14.41 -2.48
N ASP A 245 5.84 15.48 -2.98
CA ASP A 245 7.21 15.45 -3.51
C ASP A 245 8.26 15.01 -2.48
N GLU A 246 8.04 15.31 -1.20
CA GLU A 246 8.90 14.85 -0.11
C GLU A 246 8.88 13.32 0.01
N LEU A 247 7.68 12.72 -0.08
CA LEU A 247 7.54 11.28 -0.07
C LEU A 247 8.12 10.66 -1.35
N LYS A 248 7.88 11.25 -2.53
CA LYS A 248 8.50 10.79 -3.79
C LYS A 248 10.02 10.72 -3.68
N LYS A 249 10.66 11.78 -3.19
CA LYS A 249 12.11 11.83 -2.96
C LYS A 249 12.58 10.74 -1.99
N ASN A 250 11.88 10.55 -0.87
CA ASN A 250 12.23 9.51 0.09
C ASN A 250 12.09 8.11 -0.52
N LEU A 251 11.03 7.83 -1.28
CA LEU A 251 10.83 6.57 -1.97
C LEU A 251 11.92 6.30 -3.03
N GLU A 252 12.35 7.33 -3.75
CA GLU A 252 13.46 7.23 -4.70
C GLU A 252 14.79 6.94 -4.00
N VAL A 253 15.07 7.61 -2.88
CA VAL A 253 16.27 7.34 -2.07
C VAL A 253 16.23 5.90 -1.53
N MET A 254 15.08 5.41 -1.08
CA MET A 254 14.92 4.02 -0.62
C MET A 254 15.16 3.00 -1.75
N LYS A 255 14.64 3.27 -2.95
CA LYS A 255 14.88 2.45 -4.14
C LYS A 255 16.36 2.44 -4.56
N ALA A 256 17.05 3.57 -4.41
CA ALA A 256 18.48 3.69 -4.71
C ALA A 256 19.36 2.99 -3.67
N ASN A 257 18.99 3.05 -2.38
CA ASN A 257 19.72 2.42 -1.28
C ASN A 257 19.40 0.93 -1.19
N LYS A 258 20.15 0.11 -1.92
CA LYS A 258 20.01 -1.35 -1.87
C LYS A 258 20.54 -1.91 -0.55
N PHE A 259 19.90 -2.97 -0.06
CA PHE A 259 20.31 -3.65 1.16
C PHE A 259 21.75 -4.21 1.05
N GLY A 260 22.56 -4.00 2.09
CA GLY A 260 23.96 -4.45 2.13
C GLY A 260 24.95 -3.58 1.34
N GLN A 261 24.51 -2.53 0.66
CA GLN A 261 25.38 -1.56 0.00
C GLN A 261 25.61 -0.34 0.92
N GLN A 262 26.79 0.29 0.80
CA GLN A 262 27.00 1.56 1.48
C GLN A 262 25.96 2.57 0.97
N PRO A 263 25.22 3.25 1.87
CA PRO A 263 24.20 4.20 1.44
C PRO A 263 24.83 5.26 0.54
N ILE A 264 24.19 5.54 -0.58
CA ILE A 264 24.58 6.71 -1.37
C ILE A 264 24.30 7.91 -0.46
N ALA A 265 25.32 8.74 -0.21
CA ALA A 265 25.17 9.95 0.58
C ALA A 265 24.36 10.98 -0.22
N THR A 266 23.09 10.68 -0.50
CA THR A 266 22.15 11.66 -1.00
C THR A 266 21.91 12.61 0.16
N ALA A 267 22.48 13.81 0.05
CA ALA A 267 22.17 14.91 0.94
C ALA A 267 20.68 15.23 0.76
N VAL A 268 19.83 14.53 1.51
CA VAL A 268 18.47 15.01 1.75
C VAL A 268 18.68 16.34 2.46
N PRO A 269 18.37 17.49 1.82
CA PRO A 269 18.58 18.78 2.46
C PRO A 269 17.87 18.71 3.80
N ALA A 270 18.62 18.89 4.88
CA ALA A 270 18.05 18.92 6.22
C ALA A 270 16.98 20.01 6.21
N GLN A 271 15.71 19.60 6.24
CA GLN A 271 14.60 20.54 6.33
C GLN A 271 14.77 21.30 7.64
N GLN A 272 15.05 22.59 7.53
CA GLN A 272 15.15 23.54 8.64
C GLN A 272 13.77 24.01 9.07
#